data_AF-A0A0C2NEG7-F1
#
_entry.id   AF-A0A0C2NEG7-F1
#
_cell.length_a   1.000
_cell.length_b   1.000
_cell.length_c   1.000
_cell.angle_alpha   90.00
_cell.angle_beta   90.00
_cell.angle_gamma   90.00
#
_symmetry.space_group_name_H-M   'P 1'
#
loop_
_entity.id
_entity.type
_entity.pdbx_description
1 polymer ?
#
loop_
_entity_poly.entity_id
_entity_poly.type
_entity_poly.pdbx_seq_one_letter_code
_entity_poly.pdbx_strand_id
1 'polypeptide(L)'
;MSIDHTLSNAIGEFSLTLAKKALLHQNTTNYSASPSCIFMVLAMVHVGSKSTSGDELTKQLGVDFSSIFTSGEFEKHRLSLAMNELFKKMNERSEIYSKIFSRMALNDKYAHVLETVFKSTIEAIDFHNKKESVAKINSWVSDCTNNRINDILTESQIHDNIAFVLINIIFFKSEWKNKFNSKDSIWVGGESRVHDTKMHCAFVR
;
A
#
# COMPACT_ATOMS: atom_id res chain seq x y z
N MET A 1 -21.92 6.47 6.48
CA MET A 1 -20.74 7.37 6.53
C MET A 1 -20.06 7.36 5.17
N SER A 2 -20.10 8.48 4.45
CA SER A 2 -19.34 8.67 3.21
C SER A 2 -17.85 8.79 3.54
N ILE A 3 -16.98 8.30 2.65
CA ILE A 3 -15.54 8.60 2.74
C ILE A 3 -15.39 10.11 2.60
N ASP A 4 -14.46 10.69 3.34
CA ASP A 4 -14.06 12.09 3.21
C ASP A 4 -13.74 12.42 1.74
N HIS A 5 -14.52 13.32 1.14
CA HIS A 5 -14.41 13.63 -0.29
C HIS A 5 -13.02 14.18 -0.66
N THR A 6 -12.38 14.94 0.23
CA THR A 6 -11.03 15.46 0.01
C THR A 6 -10.01 14.34 -0.10
N LEU A 7 -10.00 13.40 0.86
CA LEU A 7 -9.09 12.25 0.83
C LEU A 7 -9.35 11.35 -0.38
N SER A 8 -10.62 11.09 -0.72
CA SER A 8 -10.96 10.28 -1.88
C SER A 8 -10.49 10.91 -3.19
N ASN A 9 -10.67 12.22 -3.37
CA ASN A 9 -10.24 12.93 -4.57
C ASN A 9 -8.71 12.93 -4.68
N ALA A 10 -8.01 13.19 -3.56
CA ALA A 10 -6.56 13.16 -3.49
C ALA A 10 -5.97 11.80 -3.91
N ILE A 11 -6.52 10.70 -3.38
CA ILE A 11 -6.12 9.34 -3.78
C ILE A 11 -6.41 9.12 -5.27
N GLY A 12 -7.56 9.58 -5.78
CA GLY A 12 -7.93 9.45 -7.18
C GLY A 12 -6.96 10.18 -8.13
N GLU A 13 -6.64 11.43 -7.84
CA GLU A 13 -5.69 12.24 -8.62
C GLU A 13 -4.27 11.67 -8.57
N PHE A 14 -3.82 11.25 -7.38
CA PHE A 14 -2.55 10.55 -7.21
C PHE A 14 -2.50 9.27 -8.06
N SER A 15 -3.58 8.47 -8.04
CA SER A 15 -3.68 7.22 -8.80
C SER A 15 -3.57 7.45 -10.30
N LEU A 16 -4.28 8.45 -10.83
CA LEU A 16 -4.21 8.81 -12.24
C LEU A 16 -2.80 9.28 -12.63
N THR A 17 -2.15 10.06 -11.78
CA THR A 17 -0.79 10.55 -12.01
C THR A 17 0.22 9.40 -12.02
N LEU A 18 0.12 8.49 -11.05
CA LEU A 18 0.95 7.29 -10.97
C LEU A 18 0.76 6.40 -12.19
N ALA A 19 -0.49 6.14 -12.58
CA ALA A 19 -0.81 5.32 -13.75
C ALA A 19 -0.21 5.93 -15.03
N LYS A 20 -0.37 7.23 -15.25
CA LYS A 20 0.22 7.93 -16.40
C LYS A 20 1.74 7.77 -16.43
N LYS A 21 2.42 8.01 -15.30
CA LYS A 21 3.88 7.86 -15.21
C LYS A 21 4.31 6.41 -15.44
N ALA A 22 3.62 5.44 -14.84
CA ALA A 22 3.92 4.03 -15.01
C ALA A 22 3.77 3.59 -16.47
N LEU A 23 2.70 3.99 -17.15
CA LEU A 23 2.41 3.64 -18.55
C LEU A 23 3.43 4.20 -19.54
N LEU A 24 4.00 5.37 -19.26
CA LEU A 24 5.03 5.99 -20.12
C LEU A 24 6.36 5.21 -20.14
N HIS A 25 6.55 4.28 -19.20
CA HIS A 25 7.79 3.50 -19.07
C HIS A 25 7.62 2.02 -19.47
N GLN A 26 6.52 1.62 -20.11
CA GLN A 26 6.26 0.19 -20.35
C GLN A 26 6.62 -0.29 -21.76
N ASN A 27 7.34 -1.42 -21.78
CA ASN A 27 7.44 -2.34 -22.90
C ASN A 27 6.69 -3.64 -22.53
N THR A 28 5.46 -3.79 -23.05
CA THR A 28 4.70 -5.04 -23.27
C THR A 28 4.41 -6.05 -22.13
N THR A 29 4.74 -5.80 -20.85
CA THR A 29 4.43 -6.71 -19.74
C THR A 29 3.21 -6.31 -18.90
N ASN A 30 2.49 -7.30 -18.34
CA ASN A 30 1.40 -7.04 -17.38
C ASN A 30 1.92 -6.31 -16.14
N TYR A 31 1.26 -5.21 -15.76
CA TYR A 31 1.62 -4.39 -14.60
C TYR A 31 0.44 -4.31 -13.63
N SER A 32 0.72 -4.52 -12.36
CA SER A 32 -0.25 -4.33 -11.28
C SER A 32 0.39 -3.54 -10.16
N ALA A 33 -0.30 -2.50 -9.69
CA ALA A 33 0.11 -1.70 -8.55
C ALA A 33 -1.14 -1.21 -7.81
N SER A 34 -0.99 -0.97 -6.51
CA SER A 34 -2.00 -0.32 -5.69
C SER A 34 -1.57 1.12 -5.41
N PRO A 35 -2.15 2.12 -6.09
CA PRO A 35 -1.84 3.51 -5.82
C PRO A 35 -2.16 3.91 -4.38
N SER A 36 -3.24 3.37 -3.79
CA SER A 36 -3.62 3.64 -2.41
C SER A 36 -2.54 3.19 -1.42
N CYS A 37 -1.90 2.05 -1.65
CA CYS A 37 -0.78 1.58 -0.84
C CYS A 37 0.41 2.53 -0.85
N ILE A 38 0.81 2.96 -2.05
CA ILE A 38 1.92 3.90 -2.22
C ILE A 38 1.56 5.25 -1.60
N PHE A 39 0.33 5.72 -1.79
CA PHE A 39 -0.19 6.94 -1.18
C PHE A 39 -0.10 6.87 0.35
N MET A 40 -0.51 5.75 0.97
CA MET A 40 -0.43 5.56 2.43
C MET A 40 1.01 5.60 2.94
N VAL A 41 1.96 4.97 2.24
CA VAL A 41 3.38 5.02 2.61
C VAL A 41 3.91 6.44 2.54
N LEU A 42 3.62 7.18 1.48
CA LEU A 42 4.02 8.58 1.35
C LEU A 42 3.35 9.47 2.39
N ALA A 43 2.10 9.21 2.75
CA ALA A 43 1.40 9.91 3.83
C ALA A 43 2.07 9.64 5.19
N MET A 44 2.48 8.40 5.49
CA MET A 44 3.27 8.08 6.69
C MET A 44 4.57 8.91 6.74
N VAL A 45 5.30 8.97 5.63
CA VAL A 45 6.52 9.79 5.53
C VAL A 45 6.20 11.28 5.71
N HIS A 46 5.10 11.76 5.14
CA HIS A 46 4.70 13.17 5.22
C HIS A 46 4.41 13.62 6.66
N VAL A 47 3.77 12.77 7.48
CA VAL A 47 3.55 13.07 8.90
C VAL A 47 4.85 13.36 9.66
N GLY A 48 5.94 12.66 9.31
CA GLY A 48 7.27 12.86 9.90
C GLY A 48 8.13 13.91 9.20
N SER A 49 7.67 14.46 8.08
CA SER A 49 8.44 15.39 7.24
C SER A 49 8.14 16.85 7.60
N LYS A 50 9.12 17.74 7.36
CA LYS A 50 9.00 19.18 7.60
C LYS A 50 9.63 19.97 6.46
N SER A 51 9.31 21.27 6.39
CA SER A 51 9.90 22.22 5.45
C SER A 51 9.78 21.71 4.01
N THR A 52 10.81 21.89 3.18
CA THR A 52 10.80 21.54 1.75
C THR A 52 10.31 20.12 1.46
N SER A 53 10.76 19.12 2.21
CA SER A 53 10.31 17.73 2.00
C SER A 53 8.82 17.55 2.32
N GLY A 54 8.32 18.22 3.36
CA GLY A 54 6.89 18.24 3.68
C GLY A 54 6.06 18.98 2.62
N ASP A 55 6.58 20.08 2.08
CA ASP A 55 5.89 20.86 1.05
C ASP A 55 5.76 20.08 -0.26
N GLU A 56 6.83 19.38 -0.66
CA GLU A 56 6.83 18.51 -1.84
C GLU A 56 5.84 17.35 -1.70
N LEU A 57 5.80 16.71 -0.52
CA LEU A 57 4.86 15.63 -0.24
C LEU A 57 3.42 16.15 -0.19
N THR A 58 3.17 17.31 0.40
CA THR A 58 1.84 17.94 0.41
C THR A 58 1.36 18.19 -1.01
N LYS A 59 2.23 18.75 -1.87
CA LYS A 59 1.90 18.99 -3.29
C LYS A 59 1.58 17.69 -4.03
N GLN A 60 2.34 16.62 -3.78
CA GLN A 60 2.14 15.34 -4.46
C GLN A 60 0.93 14.56 -3.94
N LEU A 61 0.61 14.68 -2.65
CA LEU A 61 -0.53 14.00 -2.01
C LEU A 61 -1.83 14.80 -2.12
N GLY A 62 -1.77 16.11 -2.38
CA GLY A 62 -2.93 17.01 -2.38
C GLY A 62 -3.55 17.22 -0.99
N VAL A 63 -2.91 16.71 0.06
CA VAL A 63 -3.38 16.74 1.45
C VAL A 63 -2.20 16.91 2.38
N ASP A 64 -2.33 17.80 3.36
CA ASP A 64 -1.33 17.98 4.40
C ASP A 64 -1.57 17.03 5.59
N PHE A 65 -0.90 15.88 5.59
CA PHE A 65 -0.92 14.94 6.71
C PHE A 65 -0.08 15.39 7.91
N SER A 66 0.85 16.34 7.75
CA SER A 66 1.63 16.87 8.87
C SER A 66 0.74 17.57 9.91
N SER A 67 -0.42 18.08 9.47
CA SER A 67 -1.48 18.62 10.33
C SER A 67 -1.97 17.65 11.42
N ILE A 68 -1.92 16.33 11.17
CA ILE A 68 -2.23 15.30 12.17
C ILE A 68 -1.24 15.42 13.33
N PHE A 69 0.05 15.49 13.02
CA PHE A 69 1.12 15.55 14.00
C PHE A 69 1.17 16.90 14.74
N THR A 70 0.78 18.01 14.11
CA THR A 70 0.76 19.32 14.77
C THR A 70 -0.49 19.53 15.61
N SER A 71 -1.57 18.80 15.34
CA SER A 71 -2.76 18.83 16.19
C SER A 71 -2.46 18.30 17.60
N GLY A 72 -3.03 18.96 18.61
CA GLY A 72 -2.95 18.52 20.01
C GLY A 72 -3.75 17.23 20.27
N GLU A 73 -4.71 16.90 19.40
CA GLU A 73 -5.60 15.75 19.50
C GLU A 73 -5.66 14.97 18.17
N PHE A 74 -4.56 14.29 17.81
CA PHE A 74 -4.42 13.66 16.49
C PHE A 74 -5.47 12.56 16.23
N GLU A 75 -6.01 11.87 17.23
CA GLU A 75 -7.05 10.86 17.05
C GLU A 75 -8.38 11.43 16.54
N LYS A 76 -8.70 12.66 16.97
CA LYS A 76 -9.93 13.36 16.55
C LYS A 76 -9.71 14.18 15.28
N HIS A 77 -8.48 14.24 14.78
CA HIS A 77 -8.17 14.98 13.56
C HIS A 77 -8.94 14.41 12.37
N ARG A 78 -9.50 15.29 11.52
CA ARG A 78 -10.34 14.90 10.37
C ARG A 78 -9.68 13.86 9.47
N LEU A 79 -8.38 14.04 9.17
CA LEU A 79 -7.64 13.09 8.33
C LEU A 79 -7.43 11.75 9.03
N SER A 80 -7.25 11.72 10.34
CA SER A 80 -7.12 10.47 11.09
C SER A 80 -8.42 9.66 11.06
N LEU A 81 -9.55 10.33 11.25
CA LEU A 81 -10.87 9.71 11.12
C LEU A 81 -11.12 9.21 9.69
N ALA A 82 -10.77 10.01 8.69
CA ALA A 82 -10.90 9.64 7.28
C ALA A 82 -10.04 8.42 6.91
N MET A 83 -8.80 8.36 7.41
CA MET A 83 -7.90 7.21 7.23
C MET A 83 -8.45 5.96 7.92
N ASN A 84 -8.97 6.08 9.14
CA ASN A 84 -9.59 4.96 9.85
C ASN A 84 -10.78 4.37 9.07
N GLU A 85 -11.65 5.22 8.52
CA GLU A 85 -12.77 4.77 7.68
C GLU A 85 -12.29 4.16 6.36
N LEU A 86 -11.22 4.69 5.77
CA LEU A 86 -10.60 4.11 4.58
C LEU A 86 -10.07 2.71 4.86
N PHE A 87 -9.29 2.52 5.92
CA PHE A 87 -8.77 1.19 6.34
C PHE A 87 -9.89 0.21 6.61
N LYS A 88 -10.94 0.63 7.32
CA LYS A 88 -12.11 -0.21 7.59
C LYS A 88 -12.73 -0.72 6.29
N LYS A 89 -12.97 0.16 5.32
CA LYS A 89 -13.57 -0.21 4.03
C LYS A 89 -12.65 -1.08 3.18
N MET A 90 -11.34 -0.80 3.16
CA MET A 90 -10.41 -1.64 2.42
C MET A 90 -10.31 -3.04 3.02
N ASN A 91 -10.31 -3.15 4.35
CA ASN A 91 -10.21 -4.43 5.06
C ASN A 91 -11.47 -5.32 4.92
N GLU A 92 -12.60 -4.79 4.43
CA GLU A 92 -13.78 -5.63 4.12
C GLU A 92 -13.54 -6.62 2.97
N ARG A 93 -12.56 -6.31 2.09
CA ARG A 93 -12.34 -7.01 0.81
C ARG A 93 -10.88 -7.31 0.50
N SER A 94 -9.99 -6.90 1.41
CA SER A 94 -8.55 -7.10 1.28
C SER A 94 -7.93 -7.26 2.65
N GLU A 95 -6.72 -7.81 2.67
CA GLU A 95 -5.87 -7.86 3.86
C GLU A 95 -4.74 -6.84 3.64
N ILE A 96 -4.63 -5.87 4.55
CA ILE A 96 -3.62 -4.82 4.48
C ILE A 96 -2.66 -4.97 5.66
N TYR A 97 -1.38 -4.99 5.33
CA TYR A 97 -0.30 -5.06 6.30
C TYR A 97 0.64 -3.87 6.12
N SER A 98 0.93 -3.18 7.20
CA SER A 98 1.90 -2.08 7.25
C SER A 98 2.90 -2.33 8.37
N LYS A 99 4.19 -2.25 8.05
CA LYS A 99 5.25 -2.30 9.05
C LYS A 99 6.40 -1.39 8.70
N ILE A 100 7.00 -0.84 9.75
CA ILE A 100 8.18 0.02 9.70
C ILE A 100 9.29 -0.70 10.44
N PHE A 101 10.35 -1.05 9.71
CA PHE A 101 11.57 -1.57 10.29
C PHE A 101 12.53 -0.41 10.49
N SER A 102 12.90 -0.10 11.72
CA SER A 102 13.72 1.08 12.05
C SER A 102 14.98 0.68 12.82
N ARG A 103 16.13 1.25 12.44
CA ARG A 103 17.38 1.15 13.20
C ARG A 103 17.45 2.16 14.35
N MET A 104 16.61 3.18 14.29
CA MET A 104 16.59 4.28 15.25
C MET A 104 15.29 4.26 16.06
N ALA A 105 15.36 4.72 17.31
CA ALA A 105 14.16 5.02 18.08
C ALA A 105 13.38 6.14 17.36
N LEU A 106 12.08 5.90 17.14
CA LEU A 106 11.20 6.90 16.57
C LEU A 106 10.70 7.83 17.67
N ASN A 107 10.34 9.06 17.31
CA ASN A 107 9.65 9.95 18.24
C ASN A 107 8.33 9.32 18.70
N ASP A 108 8.05 9.33 20.00
CA ASP A 108 6.88 8.64 20.58
C ASP A 108 5.55 9.10 19.96
N LYS A 109 5.38 10.41 19.74
CA LYS A 109 4.18 10.94 19.08
C LYS A 109 4.07 10.43 17.65
N TYR A 110 5.18 10.30 16.94
CA TYR A 110 5.19 9.84 15.55
C TYR A 110 4.87 8.36 15.48
N ALA A 111 5.51 7.55 16.33
CA ALA A 111 5.22 6.13 16.49
C ALA A 111 3.73 5.91 16.78
N HIS A 112 3.17 6.69 17.70
CA HIS A 112 1.77 6.58 18.07
C HIS A 112 0.82 6.93 16.93
N VAL A 113 1.12 7.97 16.12
CA VAL A 113 0.33 8.28 14.91
C VAL A 113 0.41 7.15 13.90
N LEU A 114 1.57 6.54 13.68
CA LEU A 114 1.74 5.43 12.74
C LEU A 114 0.90 4.20 13.14
N GLU A 115 0.90 3.85 14.42
CA GLU A 115 0.15 2.71 14.94
C GLU A 115 -1.36 2.97 14.94
N THR A 116 -1.79 4.15 15.38
CA THR A 116 -3.21 4.45 15.56
C THR A 116 -3.90 4.89 14.28
N VAL A 117 -3.26 5.70 13.43
CA VAL A 117 -3.86 6.26 12.20
C VAL A 117 -3.57 5.39 10.99
N PHE A 118 -2.32 4.94 10.84
CA PHE A 118 -1.88 4.18 9.67
C PHE A 118 -1.90 2.65 9.87
N LYS A 119 -2.30 2.19 11.07
CA LYS A 119 -2.35 0.76 11.45
C LYS A 119 -1.03 0.05 11.16
N SER A 120 0.07 0.79 11.32
CA SER A 120 1.41 0.32 11.00
C SER A 120 2.13 -0.09 12.27
N THR A 121 2.70 -1.30 12.27
CA THR A 121 3.53 -1.76 13.38
C THR A 121 4.96 -1.27 13.21
N ILE A 122 5.68 -1.09 14.32
CA ILE A 122 7.07 -0.64 14.31
C ILE A 122 7.94 -1.74 14.90
N GLU A 123 9.05 -2.02 14.24
CA GLU A 123 9.99 -3.05 14.64
C GLU A 123 11.42 -2.54 14.58
N ALA A 124 12.13 -2.67 15.70
CA ALA A 124 13.56 -2.35 15.74
C ALA A 124 14.37 -3.42 15.00
N ILE A 125 15.34 -2.98 14.20
CA ILE A 125 16.18 -3.86 13.37
C ILE A 125 17.59 -3.27 13.22
N ASP A 126 18.61 -4.11 13.11
CA ASP A 126 19.98 -3.66 12.83
C ASP A 126 20.38 -3.95 11.37
N PHE A 127 20.25 -2.94 10.52
CA PHE A 127 20.58 -3.04 9.09
C PHE A 127 22.07 -3.30 8.81
N HIS A 128 22.98 -3.18 9.79
CA HIS A 128 24.38 -3.57 9.58
C HIS A 128 24.52 -5.09 9.46
N ASN A 129 23.67 -5.87 10.15
CA ASN A 129 23.54 -7.30 9.89
C ASN A 129 22.58 -7.53 8.72
N LYS A 130 23.09 -7.35 7.49
CA LYS A 130 22.28 -7.39 6.25
C LYS A 130 21.53 -8.71 6.10
N LYS A 131 22.21 -9.83 6.33
CA LYS A 131 21.64 -11.18 6.20
C LYS A 131 20.46 -11.38 7.15
N GLU A 132 20.64 -11.05 8.43
CA GLU A 132 19.56 -11.16 9.43
C GLU A 132 18.42 -10.19 9.12
N SER A 133 18.74 -8.96 8.75
CA SER A 133 17.74 -7.94 8.44
C SER A 133 16.85 -8.31 7.26
N VAL A 134 17.47 -8.77 6.17
CA VAL A 134 16.74 -9.24 4.98
C VAL A 134 15.90 -10.46 5.30
N ALA A 135 16.46 -11.44 6.01
CA ALA A 135 15.70 -12.64 6.41
C ALA A 135 14.48 -12.28 7.26
N LYS A 136 14.63 -11.35 8.21
CA LYS A 136 13.54 -10.90 9.09
C LYS A 136 12.43 -10.19 8.32
N ILE A 137 12.80 -9.28 7.43
CA ILE A 137 11.84 -8.55 6.59
C ILE A 137 11.11 -9.50 5.64
N ASN A 138 11.85 -10.33 4.91
CA ASN A 138 11.29 -11.28 3.96
C ASN A 138 10.38 -12.30 4.65
N SER A 139 10.76 -12.81 5.84
CA SER A 139 9.90 -13.70 6.63
C SER A 139 8.57 -13.03 6.99
N TRP A 140 8.61 -11.78 7.48
CA TRP A 140 7.39 -11.06 7.83
C TRP A 140 6.49 -10.84 6.59
N VAL A 141 7.06 -10.50 5.44
CA VAL A 141 6.32 -10.36 4.18
C VAL A 141 5.73 -11.69 3.72
N SER A 142 6.50 -12.77 3.80
CA SER A 142 6.06 -14.13 3.46
C SER A 142 4.86 -14.54 4.31
N ASP A 143 4.94 -14.34 5.62
CA ASP A 143 3.87 -14.66 6.56
C ASP A 143 2.60 -13.84 6.26
N CYS A 144 2.73 -12.52 6.06
CA CYS A 144 1.62 -11.64 5.71
C CYS A 144 0.96 -11.99 4.37
N THR A 145 1.69 -12.65 3.46
CA THR A 145 1.18 -12.97 2.12
C THR A 145 0.84 -14.45 1.92
N ASN A 146 0.87 -15.26 2.99
CA ASN A 146 0.72 -16.71 2.91
C ASN A 146 1.71 -17.34 1.90
N ASN A 147 2.99 -16.94 1.98
CA ASN A 147 4.11 -17.39 1.14
C ASN A 147 3.98 -17.09 -0.36
N ARG A 148 3.24 -16.04 -0.73
CA ARG A 148 3.11 -15.57 -2.12
C ARG A 148 4.22 -14.61 -2.52
N ILE A 149 4.71 -13.82 -1.57
CA ILE A 149 5.83 -12.90 -1.74
C ILE A 149 6.90 -13.31 -0.73
N ASN A 150 7.97 -13.93 -1.21
CA ASN A 150 9.01 -14.48 -0.34
C ASN A 150 10.25 -13.59 -0.27
N ASP A 151 10.58 -12.92 -1.38
CA ASP A 151 11.83 -12.15 -1.50
C ASP A 151 11.52 -10.73 -1.98
N ILE A 152 11.12 -9.85 -1.05
CA ILE A 152 10.86 -8.43 -1.38
C ILE A 152 12.14 -7.60 -1.38
N LEU A 153 13.14 -8.01 -0.61
CA LEU A 153 14.45 -7.38 -0.52
C LEU A 153 15.57 -8.41 -0.64
N THR A 154 16.68 -7.97 -1.22
CA THR A 154 17.96 -8.69 -1.24
C THR A 154 19.01 -7.95 -0.41
N GLU A 155 20.07 -8.65 0.00
CA GLU A 155 21.17 -8.04 0.77
C GLU A 155 21.84 -6.88 0.03
N SER A 156 21.89 -6.93 -1.31
CA SER A 156 22.45 -5.85 -2.14
C SER A 156 21.62 -4.56 -2.11
N GLN A 157 20.36 -4.62 -1.68
CA GLN A 157 19.50 -3.44 -1.53
C GLN A 157 19.64 -2.79 -0.15
N ILE A 158 20.30 -3.46 0.82
CA ILE A 158 20.56 -2.92 2.14
C ILE A 158 21.92 -2.20 2.19
N HIS A 159 21.86 -0.90 2.42
CA HIS A 159 23.00 -0.01 2.52
C HIS A 159 23.21 0.41 3.97
N ASP A 160 24.46 0.67 4.36
CA ASP A 160 24.83 0.92 5.76
C ASP A 160 24.22 2.21 6.32
N ASN A 161 23.76 3.11 5.45
CA ASN A 161 23.08 4.36 5.80
C ASN A 161 21.56 4.24 5.89
N ILE A 162 20.95 3.06 5.69
CA ILE A 162 19.50 2.89 5.84
C ILE A 162 19.12 3.10 7.31
N ALA A 163 18.26 4.09 7.54
CA ALA A 163 17.69 4.36 8.86
C ALA A 163 16.42 3.55 9.12
N PHE A 164 15.59 3.38 8.10
CA PHE A 164 14.33 2.65 8.17
C PHE A 164 13.89 2.11 6.81
N VAL A 165 13.03 1.10 6.83
CA VAL A 165 12.34 0.53 5.67
C VAL A 165 10.84 0.51 5.98
N LEU A 166 10.03 1.11 5.10
CA LEU A 166 8.57 1.12 5.19
C LEU A 166 8.00 0.12 4.19
N ILE A 167 7.20 -0.82 4.67
CA ILE A 167 6.56 -1.82 3.81
C ILE A 167 5.05 -1.75 4.01
N ASN A 168 4.34 -1.62 2.90
CA ASN A 168 2.91 -1.75 2.84
C ASN A 168 2.53 -2.82 1.81
N ILE A 169 1.69 -3.76 2.22
CA ILE A 169 1.22 -4.89 1.43
C ILE A 169 -0.30 -4.85 1.43
N ILE A 170 -0.88 -5.05 0.25
CA ILE A 170 -2.31 -5.31 0.09
C ILE A 170 -2.50 -6.63 -0.63
N PHE A 171 -3.30 -7.50 -0.04
CA PHE A 171 -3.73 -8.74 -0.65
C PHE A 171 -5.24 -8.65 -0.92
N PHE A 172 -5.59 -8.58 -2.20
CA PHE A 172 -6.99 -8.52 -2.62
C PHE A 172 -7.52 -9.93 -2.88
N LYS A 173 -8.50 -10.36 -2.07
CA LYS A 173 -9.25 -11.59 -2.31
C LYS A 173 -10.72 -11.32 -2.06
N SER A 174 -11.45 -11.13 -3.15
CA SER A 174 -12.89 -10.86 -3.10
C SER A 174 -13.67 -11.88 -3.91
N GLU A 175 -14.86 -12.20 -3.42
CA GLU A 175 -15.83 -12.97 -4.19
C GLU A 175 -16.60 -12.04 -5.13
N TRP A 176 -16.84 -12.51 -6.35
CA TRP A 176 -17.75 -11.84 -7.26
C TRP A 176 -19.17 -11.85 -6.68
N LYS A 177 -19.88 -10.73 -6.74
CA LYS A 177 -21.29 -10.64 -6.32
C LYS A 177 -22.15 -11.66 -7.08
N ASN A 178 -21.90 -11.80 -8.38
CA ASN A 178 -22.47 -12.84 -9.22
C ASN A 178 -21.31 -13.76 -9.65
N LYS A 179 -21.24 -14.96 -9.05
CA LYS A 179 -20.14 -15.91 -9.32
C LYS A 179 -20.27 -16.51 -10.71
N PHE A 180 -19.13 -16.73 -11.36
CA PHE A 180 -19.05 -17.44 -12.62
C PHE A 180 -19.36 -18.93 -12.43
N ASN A 181 -20.08 -19.53 -13.37
CA ASN A 181 -20.31 -20.97 -13.35
C ASN A 181 -19.06 -21.69 -13.88
N SER A 182 -18.48 -22.59 -13.09
CA SER A 182 -17.27 -23.35 -13.43
C SER A 182 -17.38 -24.25 -14.68
N LYS A 183 -18.59 -24.40 -15.25
CA LYS A 183 -18.88 -25.33 -16.36
C LYS A 183 -19.01 -24.65 -17.73
N ASP A 184 -18.94 -23.34 -17.82
CA ASP A 184 -19.12 -22.63 -19.09
C ASP A 184 -17.80 -22.62 -19.91
N SER A 185 -17.82 -23.21 -21.11
CA SER A 185 -16.70 -23.25 -22.06
C SER A 185 -17.14 -22.74 -23.44
N ILE A 186 -16.29 -21.96 -24.12
CA ILE A 186 -16.54 -21.50 -25.50
C ILE A 186 -15.31 -21.63 -26.42
N TRP A 187 -15.60 -21.76 -27.72
CA TRP A 187 -14.65 -21.85 -28.82
C TRP A 187 -13.93 -20.53 -29.11
N VAL A 188 -12.63 -20.61 -29.45
CA VAL A 188 -11.84 -19.48 -29.93
C VAL A 188 -11.44 -19.78 -31.38
N GLY A 189 -11.93 -18.99 -32.32
CA GLY A 189 -11.44 -19.02 -33.71
C GLY A 189 -10.10 -18.28 -33.84
N GLY A 190 -9.21 -18.81 -34.69
CA GLY A 190 -7.96 -18.17 -35.12
C GLY A 190 -6.69 -18.73 -34.48
N GLU A 191 -5.72 -19.11 -35.32
CA GLU A 191 -4.54 -19.92 -35.05
C GLU A 191 -3.53 -19.29 -34.07
N SER A 192 -3.77 -19.41 -32.77
CA SER A 192 -2.74 -19.54 -31.72
C SER A 192 -3.44 -19.83 -30.39
N ARG A 193 -3.30 -21.06 -29.88
CA ARG A 193 -3.87 -21.46 -28.59
C ARG A 193 -3.04 -20.87 -27.45
N VAL A 194 -3.51 -19.78 -26.86
CA VAL A 194 -3.20 -19.49 -25.45
C VAL A 194 -4.26 -20.24 -24.62
N HIS A 195 -3.83 -21.23 -23.85
CA HIS A 195 -4.70 -21.89 -22.88
C HIS A 195 -4.95 -20.93 -21.70
N ASP A 196 -5.85 -19.97 -21.91
CA ASP A 196 -6.27 -19.04 -20.86
C ASP A 196 -7.68 -19.39 -20.38
N THR A 197 -7.88 -19.44 -19.07
CA THR A 197 -9.17 -19.79 -18.47
C THR A 197 -10.07 -18.57 -18.51
N LYS A 198 -11.00 -18.51 -19.46
CA LYS A 198 -11.94 -17.39 -19.59
C LYS A 198 -13.21 -17.64 -18.77
N MET A 199 -13.60 -16.65 -17.98
CA MET A 199 -14.81 -16.65 -17.15
C MET A 199 -16.00 -16.04 -17.91
N HIS A 200 -17.17 -16.70 -17.95
CA HIS A 200 -18.40 -16.22 -18.61
C HIS A 200 -19.55 -16.03 -17.61
N CYS A 201 -20.18 -14.85 -17.61
CA CYS A 201 -21.35 -14.55 -16.77
C CYS A 201 -22.49 -14.08 -17.68
N ALA A 202 -23.55 -14.89 -17.80
CA ALA A 202 -24.75 -14.48 -18.50
C ALA A 202 -25.52 -13.46 -17.64
N PHE A 203 -25.60 -12.21 -18.10
CA PHE A 203 -26.53 -11.24 -17.53
C PHE A 203 -27.93 -11.57 -18.02
N VAL A 204 -28.70 -12.30 -17.21
CA VAL A 204 -30.14 -12.41 -17.41
C VAL A 204 -30.74 -11.04 -17.07
N ARG A 205 -31.44 -10.44 -18.05
CA ARG A 205 -32.10 -9.13 -17.94
C ARG A 205 -33.18 -9.12 -16.86
#